data_AF-A0A2T7PTA1-F1
#
_entry.id   AF-A0A2T7PTA1-F1
#
_cell.length_a   1.000
_cell.length_b   1.000
_cell.length_c   1.000
_cell.angle_alpha   90.00
_cell.angle_beta   90.00
_cell.angle_gamma   90.00
#
_symmetry.space_group_name_H-M   'P 1'
#
loop_
_entity.id
_entity.type
_entity.pdbx_description
1 polymer ?
#
loop_
_entity_poly.entity_id
_entity_poly.type
_entity_poly.pdbx_seq_one_letter_code
_entity_poly.pdbx_strand_id
1 'polypeptide(L)' 'MKCLLVFAVICVVALAQRQPEEGGAIERLVADEVRALIRATPSITVADCTAKCDAVFGLDVAREEELTDRDCARECRE' A
#
# COMPACT_ATOMS: atom_id res chain seq x y z
N MET A 1 15.87 33.15 -25.92
CA MET A 1 15.26 31.94 -26.50
C MET A 1 15.83 30.63 -25.93
N LYS A 2 17.15 30.44 -25.88
CA LYS A 2 17.77 29.22 -25.28
C LYS A 2 17.40 29.01 -23.80
N CYS A 3 17.32 30.09 -23.01
CA CYS A 3 16.96 30.03 -21.59
C CYS A 3 15.52 29.56 -21.33
N LEU A 4 14.58 29.83 -22.26
CA LEU A 4 13.19 29.39 -22.15
C LEU A 4 13.06 27.88 -22.33
N LEU A 5 13.87 27.30 -23.23
CA LEU A 5 13.92 25.85 -23.45
C LEU A 5 14.47 25.14 -22.22
N VAL A 6 15.52 25.69 -21.59
CA VAL A 6 16.08 25.14 -20.35
C VAL A 6 15.05 25.18 -19.21
N PHE A 7 14.32 26.29 -19.06
CA PHE A 7 13.29 26.41 -18.03
C PHE A 7 12.13 25.44 -18.24
N ALA A 8 11.67 25.29 -19.49
CA ALA A 8 10.63 24.32 -19.85
C ALA A 8 11.06 22.87 -19.52
N VAL A 9 12.31 22.50 -19.82
CA VAL A 9 12.84 21.17 -19.49
C VAL A 9 12.89 20.93 -17.98
N ILE A 10 13.32 21.92 -17.19
CA ILE A 10 13.34 21.83 -15.72
C ILE A 10 11.92 21.67 -15.15
N CYS A 11 10.94 22.41 -15.67
CA CYS A 11 9.55 22.29 -15.22
C CYS A 11 8.96 20.91 -15.52
N VAL A 12 9.24 20.34 -16.69
CA VAL A 12 8.75 19.00 -17.06
C VAL A 12 9.36 17.92 -16.17
N VAL A 13 10.66 18.01 -15.85
CA VAL A 13 11.33 17.07 -14.93
C VAL A 13 10.77 17.18 -13.51
N ALA A 14 10.57 18.39 -12.99
CA ALA A 14 10.02 18.60 -11.65
C ALA A 14 8.58 18.08 -11.51
N LEU A 15 7.76 18.17 -12.56
CA LEU A 15 6.41 17.60 -12.59
C LEU A 15 6.43 16.08 -12.69
N ALA A 16 7.37 15.50 -13.44
CA ALA A 16 7.51 14.06 -13.57
C ALA A 16 8.00 13.38 -12.27
N GLN A 17 8.80 14.07 -11.46
CA GLN A 17 9.24 13.59 -10.14
C GLN A 17 8.14 13.61 -9.08
N ARG A 18 7.00 14.25 -9.35
CA ARG A 18 5.82 14.24 -8.47
C ARG A 18 4.97 13.00 -8.74
N GLN A 19 5.58 11.83 -8.63
CA GLN A 19 4.82 10.58 -8.55
C GLN A 19 4.05 10.59 -7.22
N PRO A 20 2.74 10.28 -7.19
CA PRO A 20 2.06 9.99 -5.95
C PRO A 20 2.81 8.84 -5.26
N GLU A 21 3.04 8.94 -3.95
CA GLU A 21 3.60 7.85 -3.16
C GLU A 21 2.78 6.57 -3.39
N GLU A 22 3.31 5.62 -4.16
CA GLU A 22 2.64 4.35 -4.46
C GLU A 22 2.37 3.52 -3.18
N GLY A 23 3.10 3.79 -2.09
CA GLY A 23 2.91 3.13 -0.80
C GLY A 23 1.50 3.29 -0.23
N GLY A 24 0.85 4.43 -0.43
CA GLY A 24 -0.48 4.68 0.14
C GLY A 24 -1.64 3.97 -0.56
N ALA A 25 -1.43 3.45 -1.78
CA ALA A 25 -2.49 2.77 -2.52
C ALA A 25 -2.70 1.34 -2.03
N ILE A 26 -1.62 0.60 -1.80
CA ILE A 26 -1.66 -0.78 -1.30
C ILE A 26 -2.17 -0.81 0.14
N GLU A 27 -1.68 0.10 0.98
CA GLU A 27 -2.07 0.18 2.38
C GLU A 27 -3.58 0.41 2.56
N ARG A 28 -4.20 1.19 1.67
CA ARG A 28 -5.67 1.37 1.63
C ARG A 28 -6.43 0.11 1.19
N LEU A 29 -5.89 -0.62 0.22
CA LEU A 29 -6.49 -1.87 -0.26
C LEU A 29 -6.47 -2.96 0.82
N VAL A 30 -5.36 -3.10 1.53
CA VAL A 30 -5.22 -4.00 2.67
C VAL A 30 -6.25 -3.66 3.75
N ALA A 31 -6.39 -2.37 4.09
CA ALA A 31 -7.33 -1.90 5.09
C ALA A 31 -8.80 -2.18 4.72
N ASP A 32 -9.19 -1.98 3.46
CA ASP A 32 -10.56 -2.25 3.00
C ASP A 32 -10.89 -3.74 3.04
N GLU A 33 -9.95 -4.60 2.65
CA GLU A 33 -10.12 -6.05 2.62
C GLU A 33 -10.19 -6.64 4.04
N VAL A 34 -9.30 -6.21 4.95
CA VAL A 34 -9.34 -6.64 6.36
C VAL A 34 -10.65 -6.25 7.02
N ARG A 35 -11.17 -5.04 6.77
CA ARG A 35 -12.49 -4.62 7.27
C ARG A 35 -13.62 -5.46 6.70
N ALA A 36 -13.57 -5.84 5.42
CA ALA A 36 -14.54 -6.75 4.84
C ALA A 36 -14.48 -8.14 5.49
N LEU A 37 -13.29 -8.67 5.73
CA LEU A 37 -13.06 -9.97 6.36
C LEU A 37 -13.62 -10.03 7.79
N ILE A 38 -13.33 -9.03 8.62
CA ILE A 38 -13.82 -8.93 10.01
C ILE A 38 -15.35 -8.83 10.02
N ARG A 39 -15.94 -8.01 9.13
CA ARG A 39 -17.41 -7.89 9.02
C ARG A 39 -18.07 -9.21 8.62
N ALA A 40 -17.44 -9.98 7.73
CA ALA A 40 -17.94 -11.28 7.31
C ALA A 40 -17.78 -12.36 8.40
N THR A 41 -16.76 -12.22 9.26
CA THR A 41 -16.40 -13.22 10.28
C THR A 41 -16.17 -12.55 11.64
N PRO A 42 -17.22 -12.15 12.37
CA PRO A 42 -17.08 -11.35 13.60
C PRO A 42 -16.39 -12.07 14.77
N SER A 43 -16.24 -13.40 14.69
CA SER A 43 -15.51 -14.22 15.67
C SER A 43 -14.10 -14.59 15.22
N ILE A 44 -13.58 -13.99 14.15
CA ILE A 44 -12.22 -14.23 13.67
C ILE A 44 -11.21 -13.81 14.74
N THR A 45 -10.17 -14.60 14.94
CA THR A 45 -9.06 -14.20 15.82
C THR A 45 -8.11 -13.28 15.08
N VAL A 46 -7.32 -12.48 15.81
CA VAL A 46 -6.28 -11.64 15.19
C VAL A 46 -5.31 -12.49 14.37
N ALA A 47 -4.93 -13.67 14.88
CA ALA A 47 -4.03 -14.58 14.18
C ALA A 47 -4.63 -15.11 12.87
N ASP A 48 -5.91 -15.51 12.88
CA ASP A 48 -6.60 -15.99 11.69
C ASP A 48 -6.86 -14.87 10.67
N CYS A 49 -7.07 -13.64 11.15
CA CYS A 49 -7.20 -12.44 10.33
C CYS A 49 -5.89 -12.13 9.62
N THR A 50 -4.76 -12.10 10.35
CA THR A 50 -3.43 -11.87 9.80
C THR A 50 -3.06 -12.95 8.78
N ALA A 51 -3.21 -14.24 9.14
CA ALA A 51 -2.89 -15.33 8.21
C ALA A 51 -3.71 -15.29 6.91
N LYS A 52 -4.96 -14.83 6.97
CA LYS A 52 -5.80 -14.64 5.76
C LYS A 52 -5.39 -13.42 4.96
N CYS A 53 -5.06 -12.32 5.61
CA CYS A 53 -4.57 -11.11 4.96
C CYS A 53 -3.25 -11.40 4.22
N ASP A 54 -2.30 -12.07 4.88
CA ASP A 54 -1.02 -12.48 4.30
C ASP A 54 -1.23 -13.45 3.13
N ALA A 55 -2.21 -14.36 3.20
CA ALA A 55 -2.50 -15.26 2.09
C ALA A 55 -3.10 -14.55 0.86
N VAL A 56 -3.80 -13.43 1.05
CA VAL A 56 -4.41 -12.64 -0.03
C VAL A 56 -3.38 -11.71 -0.68
N PHE A 57 -2.46 -11.17 0.11
CA PHE A 57 -1.44 -10.23 -0.33
C PHE A 57 -0.02 -10.77 -0.25
N GLY A 58 0.15 -12.09 -0.24
CA GLY A 58 1.46 -12.74 -0.24
C GLY A 58 2.20 -12.40 -1.53
N LEU A 59 3.25 -11.59 -1.42
CA LEU A 59 4.08 -11.16 -2.53
C LEU A 59 5.40 -11.95 -2.50
N ASP A 60 5.84 -12.49 -3.64
CA ASP A 60 7.08 -13.29 -3.77
C ASP A 60 8.39 -12.50 -3.49
N VAL A 61 8.26 -11.22 -3.11
CA VAL A 61 9.35 -10.30 -2.82
C VAL A 61 9.34 -9.96 -1.33
N ALA A 62 10.33 -10.48 -0.60
CA ALA A 62 10.43 -10.41 0.87
C ALA A 62 10.29 -9.00 1.49
N ARG A 63 10.65 -7.93 0.76
CA ARG A 63 10.50 -6.56 1.26
C ARG A 63 9.06 -6.03 1.16
N GLU A 64 8.30 -6.52 0.21
CA GLU A 64 6.88 -6.17 0.06
C GLU A 64 6.02 -7.04 0.97
N GLU A 65 6.47 -8.27 1.26
CA GLU A 65 5.90 -9.14 2.30
C GLU A 65 5.95 -8.46 3.69
N GLU A 66 7.09 -7.90 4.11
CA GLU A 66 7.23 -7.25 5.44
C GLU A 66 6.36 -5.98 5.60
N LEU A 67 6.17 -5.21 4.53
CA LEU A 67 5.26 -4.06 4.54
C LEU A 67 3.81 -4.52 4.71
N THR A 68 3.44 -5.56 3.99
CA THR A 68 2.08 -6.09 4.01
C THR A 68 1.77 -6.78 5.34
N ASP A 69 2.73 -7.51 5.92
CA ASP A 69 2.61 -8.12 7.27
C ASP A 69 2.32 -7.07 8.35
N ARG A 70 3.05 -5.95 8.33
CA ARG A 70 2.87 -4.85 9.29
C ARG A 70 1.48 -4.24 9.17
N ASP A 71 1.03 -4.02 7.94
CA ASP A 71 -0.24 -3.38 7.66
C ASP A 71 -1.41 -4.33 7.98
N CYS A 72 -1.31 -5.61 7.58
CA CYS A 72 -2.24 -6.68 7.97
C CYS A 72 -2.36 -6.82 9.50
N ALA A 73 -1.23 -6.83 10.22
CA ALA A 73 -1.24 -6.95 11.67
C ALA A 73 -1.84 -5.71 12.36
N ARG A 74 -1.64 -4.51 11.80
CA ARG A 74 -2.25 -3.27 12.30
C ARG A 74 -3.77 -3.32 12.13
N GLU A 75 -4.25 -3.55 10.91
CA GLU A 75 -5.69 -3.49 10.62
C GLU A 75 -6.48 -4.61 11.30
N CYS A 76 -5.88 -5.79 11.54
CA CYS A 76 -6.53 -6.89 12.26
C CYS A 76 -6.64 -6.67 13.79
N ARG A 77 -6.03 -5.61 14.33
CA ARG A 77 -6.06 -5.27 15.77
C ARG A 77 -6.92 -4.03 16.08
N GLU A 78 -7.41 -3.33 15.06
CA GLU A 78 -8.32 -2.19 15.21
C GLU A 78 -9.77 -2.63 15.42
#